data_AF-A0A6L3JQA3-F1
#
_entry.id   AF-A0A6L3JQA3-F1
#
_cell.length_a   1.000
_cell.length_b   1.000
_cell.length_c   1.000
_cell.angle_alpha   90.00
_cell.angle_beta   90.00
_cell.angle_gamma   90.00
#
_symmetry.space_group_name_H-M   'P 1'
#
loop_
_entity.id
_entity.type
_entity.pdbx_description
1 polymer ?
#
loop_
_entity_poly.entity_id
_entity_poly.type
_entity_poly.pdbx_seq_one_letter_code
_entity_poly.pdbx_strand_id
1 'polypeptide(L)'
;YKQHTKVEKRNKIILSYDTTSAEVHDSKGFEGLLDEKDEGKDLYLDAGYVGQEEIVKQHKMNPIICEKGYRNRPLTKEQKSDNRKKSKTRCLVEHVFGFEEQTMRGLVVRTVGLIRAKANVALTSLVYNISRYTQIIRLKPELLG
;
A
#
# COMPACT_ATOMS: atom_id res chain seq x y z
N TYR A 1 -6.99 -14.67 3.89
CA TYR A 1 -6.96 -13.76 2.72
C TYR A 1 -6.01 -12.61 3.04
N LYS A 2 -5.45 -11.95 2.03
CA LYS A 2 -4.56 -10.80 2.19
C LYS A 2 -5.12 -9.62 1.41
N GLN A 3 -5.13 -8.44 2.02
CA GLN A 3 -5.49 -7.19 1.36
C GLN A 3 -4.25 -6.57 0.73
N HIS A 4 -4.42 -6.04 -0.48
CA HIS A 4 -3.45 -5.18 -1.16
C HIS A 4 -4.10 -3.83 -1.36
N THR A 5 -3.36 -2.73 -1.11
CA THR A 5 -3.92 -1.38 -1.14
C THR A 5 -2.96 -0.40 -1.80
N LYS A 6 -3.42 0.34 -2.80
CA LYS A 6 -2.72 1.49 -3.41
C LYS A 6 -3.20 2.76 -2.71
N VAL A 7 -2.26 3.51 -2.15
CA VAL A 7 -2.56 4.70 -1.33
C VAL A 7 -1.87 5.93 -1.90
N GLU A 8 -2.62 7.02 -1.99
CA GLU A 8 -2.13 8.33 -2.41
C GLU A 8 -1.29 9.00 -1.29
N LYS A 9 -0.14 9.57 -1.64
CA LYS A 9 0.87 10.05 -0.68
C LYS A 9 0.45 11.30 0.11
N ARG A 10 -0.19 12.28 -0.52
CA ARG A 10 -0.52 13.59 0.06
C ARG A 10 -1.58 13.46 1.15
N ASN A 11 -2.67 12.78 0.84
CA ASN A 11 -3.89 12.74 1.63
C ASN A 11 -4.11 11.40 2.32
N LYS A 12 -3.32 10.37 1.98
CA LYS A 12 -3.47 9.00 2.47
C LYS A 12 -4.83 8.41 2.09
N ILE A 13 -5.29 8.68 0.86
CA ILE A 13 -6.56 8.12 0.35
C ILE A 13 -6.26 6.79 -0.34
N ILE A 14 -7.10 5.79 -0.08
CA ILE A 14 -7.04 4.52 -0.81
C ILE A 14 -7.57 4.77 -2.23
N LEU A 15 -6.72 4.54 -3.24
CA LEU A 15 -7.05 4.71 -4.65
C LEU A 15 -7.61 3.42 -5.25
N SER A 16 -7.02 2.29 -4.89
CA SER A 16 -7.47 0.96 -5.29
C SER A 16 -7.09 -0.07 -4.23
N TYR A 17 -7.79 -1.18 -4.22
CA TYR A 17 -7.55 -2.30 -3.32
C TYR A 17 -7.87 -3.62 -4.03
N ASP A 18 -7.26 -4.70 -3.57
CA ASP A 18 -7.61 -6.06 -3.97
C ASP A 18 -7.46 -7.01 -2.79
N THR A 19 -7.98 -8.22 -2.94
CA THR A 19 -7.85 -9.29 -1.96
C THR A 19 -7.46 -10.57 -2.65
N THR A 20 -6.41 -11.21 -2.14
CA THR A 20 -5.94 -12.51 -2.61
C THR A 20 -6.09 -13.60 -1.54
N SER A 21 -6.01 -14.86 -1.97
CA SER A 21 -5.80 -15.97 -1.06
C SER A 21 -4.49 -15.79 -0.26
N ALA A 22 -4.42 -16.39 0.93
CA ALA A 22 -3.26 -16.24 1.81
C ALA A 22 -1.98 -16.91 1.24
N GLU A 23 -2.14 -17.92 0.40
CA GLU A 23 -1.05 -18.63 -0.27
C GLU A 23 -0.35 -17.80 -1.36
N VAL A 24 -1.02 -16.75 -1.87
CA VAL A 24 -0.42 -15.88 -2.89
C VAL A 24 0.76 -15.14 -2.28
N HIS A 25 1.89 -15.20 -2.97
CA HIS A 25 3.11 -14.50 -2.58
C HIS A 25 2.87 -12.98 -2.62
N ASP A 26 3.34 -12.27 -1.60
CA ASP A 26 3.03 -10.84 -1.41
C ASP A 26 3.48 -9.98 -2.60
N SER A 27 4.55 -10.37 -3.27
CA SER A 27 5.06 -9.67 -4.46
C SER A 27 4.11 -9.68 -5.67
N LYS A 28 3.06 -10.52 -5.69
CA LYS A 28 2.19 -10.71 -6.87
C LYS A 28 0.86 -9.94 -6.81
N GLY A 29 0.52 -9.33 -5.68
CA GLY A 29 -0.80 -8.72 -5.48
C GLY A 29 -0.92 -7.25 -5.90
N PHE A 30 0.20 -6.56 -6.15
CA PHE A 30 0.18 -5.11 -6.37
C PHE A 30 -0.08 -4.72 -7.84
N GLU A 31 0.24 -5.59 -8.79
CA GLU A 31 0.16 -5.27 -10.23
C GLU A 31 -1.27 -4.92 -10.65
N GLY A 32 -2.26 -5.71 -10.21
CA GLY A 32 -3.67 -5.46 -10.49
C GLY A 32 -4.24 -4.19 -9.85
N LEU A 33 -3.45 -3.46 -9.05
CA LEU A 33 -3.82 -2.18 -8.48
C LEU A 33 -3.41 -0.99 -9.36
N LEU A 34 -2.49 -1.21 -10.32
CA LEU A 34 -1.94 -0.17 -11.17
C LEU A 34 -2.86 0.07 -12.37
N ASP A 35 -2.96 1.34 -12.78
CA ASP A 35 -3.78 1.73 -13.93
C ASP A 35 -3.09 2.83 -14.76
N GLU A 36 -3.62 3.14 -15.94
CA GLU A 36 -3.04 4.13 -16.87
C GLU A 36 -2.90 5.54 -16.25
N LYS A 37 -3.68 5.87 -15.19
CA LYS A 37 -3.57 7.16 -14.53
C LYS A 37 -2.32 7.25 -13.66
N ASP A 38 -1.61 6.14 -13.44
CA ASP A 38 -0.39 6.07 -12.66
C ASP A 38 0.88 6.27 -13.49
N GLU A 39 0.78 6.28 -14.82
CA GLU A 39 1.92 6.49 -15.71
C GLU A 39 2.73 7.73 -15.32
N GLY A 40 4.06 7.59 -15.32
CA GLY A 40 5.01 8.65 -14.96
C GLY A 40 5.15 8.93 -13.46
N LYS A 41 4.37 8.27 -12.58
CA LYS A 41 4.48 8.45 -11.12
C LYS A 41 5.46 7.48 -10.49
N ASP A 42 5.94 7.86 -9.30
CA ASP A 42 6.72 6.99 -8.43
C ASP A 42 5.84 5.95 -7.73
N LEU A 43 6.23 4.68 -7.80
CA LEU A 43 5.65 3.60 -7.01
C LEU A 43 6.60 3.19 -5.88
N TYR A 44 6.21 3.47 -4.64
CA TYR A 44 7.00 3.14 -3.45
C TYR A 44 6.65 1.74 -2.95
N LEU A 45 7.63 0.83 -2.93
CA LEU A 45 7.45 -0.57 -2.51
C LEU A 45 8.44 -0.98 -1.42
N ASP A 46 8.07 -1.97 -0.61
CA ASP A 46 8.96 -2.53 0.41
C ASP A 46 10.04 -3.45 -0.16
N ALA A 47 10.98 -3.86 0.69
CA ALA A 47 12.12 -4.68 0.27
C ALA A 47 11.75 -6.13 -0.14
N GLY A 48 10.52 -6.57 0.14
CA GLY A 48 9.93 -7.81 -0.35
C GLY A 48 9.54 -7.76 -1.83
N TYR A 49 9.44 -6.57 -2.43
CA TYR A 49 9.19 -6.38 -3.86
C TYR A 49 10.46 -6.20 -4.70
N VAL A 50 11.66 -6.36 -4.11
CA VAL A 50 12.92 -6.38 -4.88
C VAL A 50 12.82 -7.47 -5.96
N GLY A 51 13.11 -7.11 -7.21
CA GLY A 51 12.93 -7.97 -8.38
C GLY A 51 11.59 -7.79 -9.11
N GLN A 52 10.76 -6.83 -8.70
CA GLN A 52 9.50 -6.48 -9.39
C GLN A 52 9.62 -5.20 -10.24
N GLU A 53 10.82 -4.64 -10.38
CA GLU A 53 11.07 -3.35 -11.05
C GLU A 53 10.55 -3.36 -12.50
N GLU A 54 10.69 -4.48 -13.22
CA GLU A 54 10.24 -4.59 -14.60
C GLU A 54 8.72 -4.55 -14.73
N ILE A 55 7.97 -5.12 -13.78
CA ILE A 55 6.50 -5.02 -13.76
C ILE A 55 6.07 -3.55 -13.57
N VAL A 56 6.75 -2.83 -12.68
CA VAL A 56 6.47 -1.40 -12.45
C VAL A 56 6.76 -0.58 -13.71
N LYS A 57 7.88 -0.87 -14.39
CA LYS A 57 8.26 -0.20 -15.65
C LYS A 57 7.33 -0.53 -16.80
N GLN A 58 6.79 -1.75 -16.87
CA GLN A 58 5.77 -2.13 -17.87
C GLN A 58 4.51 -1.25 -17.75
N HIS A 59 4.18 -0.80 -16.54
CA HIS A 59 3.12 0.16 -16.27
C HIS A 59 3.58 1.62 -16.40
N LYS A 60 4.78 1.86 -16.98
CA LYS A 60 5.42 3.17 -17.16
C LYS A 60 5.53 3.99 -15.87
N MET A 61 5.69 3.32 -14.74
CA MET A 61 5.92 3.95 -13.44
C MET A 61 7.40 3.88 -13.06
N ASN A 62 7.81 4.74 -12.12
CA ASN A 62 9.17 4.72 -11.57
C ASN A 62 9.21 3.81 -10.32
N PRO A 63 9.95 2.69 -10.33
CA PRO A 63 10.07 1.82 -9.17
C PRO A 63 10.95 2.44 -8.08
N ILE A 64 10.37 2.72 -6.91
CA ILE A 64 11.07 3.18 -5.72
C ILE A 64 11.01 2.09 -4.64
N ILE A 65 11.89 1.10 -4.77
CA ILE A 65 11.88 -0.10 -3.92
C ILE A 65 12.96 0.01 -2.83
N CYS A 66 12.61 -0.34 -1.59
CA CYS A 66 13.59 -0.46 -0.51
C CYS A 66 14.59 -1.59 -0.81
N GLU A 67 15.87 -1.34 -0.56
CA GLU A 67 16.92 -2.34 -0.74
C GLU A 67 16.85 -3.40 0.36
N LYS A 68 17.16 -4.65 0.00
CA LYS A 68 17.14 -5.80 0.91
C LYS A 68 18.56 -6.21 1.29
N GLY A 69 18.80 -6.42 2.58
CA GLY A 69 20.02 -7.07 3.05
C GLY A 69 19.93 -8.60 2.86
N TYR A 70 21.06 -9.24 2.60
CA TYR A 70 21.14 -10.70 2.44
C TYR A 70 22.03 -11.32 3.52
N ARG A 71 21.94 -12.65 3.66
CA ARG A 71 22.84 -13.39 4.56
C ARG A 71 24.29 -13.08 4.19
N ASN A 72 25.07 -12.66 5.18
CA ASN A 72 26.47 -12.23 5.03
C ASN A 72 26.70 -11.00 4.13
N ARG A 73 25.63 -10.29 3.72
CA ARG A 73 25.68 -9.03 2.97
C ARG A 73 24.67 -8.04 3.55
N PRO A 74 24.95 -7.47 4.73
CA PRO A 74 24.08 -6.48 5.36
C PRO A 74 24.04 -5.19 4.55
N LEU A 75 22.99 -4.39 4.73
CA LEU A 75 22.87 -3.07 4.11
C LEU A 75 23.99 -2.14 4.59
N THR A 76 24.59 -1.38 3.67
CA THR A 76 25.54 -0.31 4.00
C THR A 76 24.86 0.85 4.74
N LYS A 77 25.65 1.79 5.27
CA LYS A 77 25.09 2.97 5.95
C LYS A 77 24.30 3.85 4.99
N GLU A 78 24.77 3.97 3.75
CA GLU A 78 24.16 4.71 2.66
C GLU A 78 22.82 4.08 2.29
N GLN A 79 22.78 2.76 2.04
CA GLN A 79 21.56 2.03 1.74
C GLN A 79 20.52 2.14 2.86
N LYS A 80 20.95 2.08 4.13
CA LYS A 80 20.05 2.30 5.28
C LYS A 80 19.48 3.72 5.30
N SER A 81 20.30 4.73 5.00
CA SER A 81 19.87 6.13 4.92
C SER A 81 18.83 6.33 3.82
N ASP A 82 19.06 5.75 2.65
CA ASP A 82 18.14 5.85 1.52
C ASP A 82 16.86 5.06 1.74
N ASN A 83 16.96 3.85 2.31
CA ASN A 83 15.78 3.10 2.76
C ASN A 83 14.97 3.88 3.80
N ARG A 84 15.60 4.66 4.68
CA ARG A 84 14.89 5.51 5.64
C ARG A 84 14.09 6.60 4.93
N LYS A 85 14.61 7.18 3.84
CA LYS A 85 13.87 8.16 3.01
C LYS A 85 12.68 7.49 2.32
N LYS A 86 12.89 6.34 1.67
CA LYS A 86 11.81 5.55 1.01
C LYS A 86 10.73 5.13 2.02
N SER A 87 11.14 4.67 3.20
CA SER A 87 10.25 4.18 4.25
C SER A 87 9.34 5.27 4.84
N LYS A 88 9.75 6.55 4.81
CA LYS A 88 8.88 7.67 5.24
C LYS A 88 7.62 7.79 4.38
N THR A 89 7.69 7.46 3.09
CA THR A 89 6.51 7.41 2.23
C THR A 89 5.75 6.10 2.44
N ARG A 90 6.47 4.97 2.57
CA ARG A 90 5.84 3.65 2.75
C ARG A 90 5.01 3.55 4.03
N CYS A 91 5.45 4.14 5.13
CA CYS A 91 4.69 4.12 6.40
C CYS A 91 3.31 4.81 6.31
N LEU A 92 3.04 5.56 5.22
CA LEU A 92 1.71 6.11 4.98
C LEU A 92 0.66 5.03 4.78
N VAL A 93 1.01 3.91 4.13
CA VAL A 93 0.14 2.74 3.99
C VAL A 93 -0.12 2.08 5.35
N GLU A 94 0.88 2.03 6.23
CA GLU A 94 0.72 1.48 7.58
C GLU A 94 -0.25 2.32 8.44
N HIS A 95 -0.35 3.64 8.20
CA HIS A 95 -1.37 4.45 8.85
C HIS A 95 -2.79 4.06 8.42
N VAL A 96 -2.97 3.61 7.17
CA VAL A 96 -4.26 3.10 6.68
C VAL A 96 -4.61 1.82 7.44
N PHE A 97 -3.71 0.83 7.40
CA PHE A 97 -3.92 -0.45 8.09
C PHE A 97 -4.04 -0.28 9.60
N GLY A 98 -3.29 0.64 10.21
CA GLY A 98 -3.42 0.96 11.63
C GLY A 98 -4.79 1.54 11.97
N PHE A 99 -5.37 2.37 11.11
CA PHE A 99 -6.74 2.86 11.32
C PHE A 99 -7.77 1.73 11.20
N GLU A 100 -7.65 0.88 10.18
CA GLU A 100 -8.53 -0.27 9.99
C GLU A 100 -8.45 -1.22 11.19
N GLU A 101 -7.25 -1.54 11.66
CA GLU A 101 -7.03 -2.42 12.81
C GLU A 101 -7.63 -1.84 14.10
N GLN A 102 -7.33 -0.57 14.42
CA GLN A 102 -7.74 0.03 15.68
C GLN A 102 -9.21 0.44 15.70
N THR A 103 -9.70 1.04 14.62
CA THR A 103 -11.05 1.65 14.59
C THR A 103 -12.10 0.65 14.14
N MET A 104 -11.77 -0.23 13.20
CA MET A 104 -12.70 -1.22 12.65
C MET A 104 -12.56 -2.59 13.32
N ARG A 105 -11.71 -2.70 14.35
CA ARG A 105 -11.35 -3.95 15.06
C ARG A 105 -10.74 -4.99 14.12
N GLY A 106 -9.97 -4.51 13.15
CA GLY A 106 -9.32 -5.31 12.14
C GLY A 106 -10.26 -5.88 11.08
N LEU A 107 -9.65 -6.41 10.03
CA LEU A 107 -10.32 -7.24 9.04
C LEU A 107 -10.43 -8.67 9.58
N VAL A 108 -11.24 -8.88 10.62
CA VAL A 108 -11.56 -10.23 11.09
C VAL A 108 -12.53 -10.88 10.10
N VAL A 109 -11.98 -11.34 8.97
CA VAL A 109 -12.71 -12.08 7.95
C VAL A 109 -12.91 -13.52 8.44
N ARG A 110 -13.97 -13.76 9.23
CA ARG A 110 -14.43 -15.12 9.57
C ARG A 110 -15.19 -15.80 8.43
N THR A 111 -15.38 -15.09 7.32
CA THR A 111 -16.15 -15.59 6.19
C THR A 111 -15.33 -16.56 5.36
N VAL A 112 -15.96 -17.66 4.97
CA VAL A 112 -15.40 -18.61 4.01
C VAL A 112 -15.69 -18.11 2.59
N GLY A 113 -14.65 -18.00 1.77
CA GLY A 113 -14.74 -17.66 0.36
C GLY A 113 -14.16 -16.28 0.00
N LEU A 114 -13.39 -16.24 -1.08
CA LEU A 114 -12.69 -15.04 -1.55
C LEU A 114 -13.64 -13.88 -1.88
N ILE A 115 -14.82 -14.18 -2.42
CA ILE A 115 -15.84 -13.18 -2.77
C ILE A 115 -16.28 -12.39 -1.52
N ARG A 116 -16.51 -13.08 -0.40
CA ARG A 116 -16.89 -12.43 0.86
C ARG A 116 -15.74 -11.62 1.46
N ALA A 117 -14.51 -12.13 1.32
CA ALA A 117 -13.32 -11.40 1.75
C ALA A 117 -13.13 -10.10 0.95
N LYS A 118 -13.29 -10.15 -0.38
CA LYS A 118 -13.26 -8.97 -1.26
C LYS A 118 -14.32 -7.94 -0.87
N ALA A 119 -15.55 -8.39 -0.60
CA ALA A 119 -16.63 -7.50 -0.16
C ALA A 119 -16.30 -6.81 1.18
N ASN A 120 -15.75 -7.53 2.15
CA ASN A 120 -15.33 -6.94 3.42
C ASN A 120 -14.22 -5.90 3.22
N VAL A 121 -13.17 -6.23 2.46
CA VAL A 121 -12.07 -5.29 2.16
C VAL A 121 -12.58 -4.04 1.44
N ALA A 122 -13.54 -4.19 0.53
CA ALA A 122 -14.18 -3.06 -0.15
C ALA A 122 -14.88 -2.11 0.83
N LEU A 123 -15.69 -2.67 1.74
CA LEU A 123 -16.40 -1.89 2.75
C LEU A 123 -15.43 -1.22 3.74
N THR A 124 -14.41 -1.94 4.20
CA THR A 124 -13.35 -1.40 5.07
C THR A 124 -12.64 -0.22 4.38
N SER A 125 -12.22 -0.40 3.14
CA SER A 125 -11.52 0.64 2.37
C SER A 125 -12.40 1.88 2.15
N LEU A 126 -13.70 1.67 1.90
CA LEU A 126 -14.67 2.77 1.76
C LEU A 126 -14.86 3.54 3.07
N VAL A 127 -15.08 2.84 4.19
CA VAL A 127 -15.24 3.47 5.51
C VAL A 127 -13.98 4.22 5.90
N TYR A 128 -12.80 3.69 5.59
CA TYR A 128 -11.53 4.36 5.78
C TYR A 128 -11.51 5.69 5.01
N ASN A 129 -11.82 5.66 3.71
CA ASN A 129 -11.80 6.86 2.87
C ASN A 129 -12.79 7.93 3.36
N ILE A 130 -14.02 7.55 3.76
CA ILE A 130 -15.03 8.49 4.32
C ILE A 130 -14.51 9.13 5.62
N SER A 131 -13.95 8.31 6.52
CA SER A 131 -13.38 8.79 7.78
C SER A 131 -12.19 9.72 7.53
N ARG A 132 -11.32 9.36 6.61
CA ARG A 132 -10.13 10.13 6.24
C ARG A 132 -10.50 11.46 5.60
N TYR A 133 -11.47 11.46 4.70
CA TYR A 133 -12.00 12.66 4.07
C TYR A 133 -12.60 13.63 5.10
N THR A 134 -13.38 13.10 6.05
CA THR A 134 -13.94 13.89 7.15
C THR A 134 -12.85 14.54 8.00
N GLN A 135 -11.75 13.82 8.29
CA GLN A 135 -10.60 14.38 9.00
C GLN A 135 -9.91 15.48 8.20
N ILE A 136 -9.75 15.31 6.88
CA ILE A 136 -9.14 16.32 6.02
C ILE A 136 -9.96 17.60 6.06
N ILE A 137 -11.27 17.54 5.84
CA ILE A 137 -12.14 18.72 5.91
C ILE A 137 -12.03 19.44 7.26
N ARG A 138 -12.05 18.68 8.36
CA ARG A 138 -12.10 19.25 9.71
C ARG A 138 -10.77 19.82 10.19
N LEU A 139 -9.67 19.17 9.84
CA LEU A 139 -8.36 19.43 10.46
C LEU A 139 -7.33 19.98 9.49
N LYS A 140 -7.48 19.74 8.18
CA LYS A 140 -6.51 20.09 7.14
C LYS A 140 -7.19 20.47 5.81
N PRO A 141 -8.12 21.43 5.79
CA PRO A 141 -8.85 21.79 4.57
C PRO A 141 -7.92 22.29 3.45
N GLU A 142 -6.74 22.80 3.78
CA GLU A 142 -5.70 23.22 2.83
C GLU A 142 -5.20 22.10 1.91
N LEU A 143 -5.46 20.84 2.25
CA LEU A 143 -5.05 19.69 1.45
C LEU A 143 -6.04 19.33 0.32
N LEU A 144 -7.21 19.97 0.27
CA LEU A 144 -8.23 19.77 -0.76
C LEU A 144 -7.99 20.61 -2.04
N GLY A 145 -7.06 21.57 -1.99
CA GLY A 145 -6.67 22.45 -3.11
C GLY A 145 -5.51 21.95 -3.94
#